data_AF-A0AA87URD7-F1
#
_entry.id   AF-A0AA87URD7-F1
#
_cell.length_a   1.000
_cell.length_b   1.000
_cell.length_c   1.000
_cell.angle_alpha   90.00
_cell.angle_beta   90.00
_cell.angle_gamma   90.00
#
_symmetry.space_group_name_H-M   'P 1'
#
loop_
_entity.id
_entity.type
_entity.pdbx_description
1 polymer ?
#
loop_
_entity_poly.entity_id
_entity_poly.type
_entity_poly.pdbx_seq_one_letter_code
_entity_poly.pdbx_strand_id
1 'polypeptide(L)'
;MAELPVFRMPSLPTSWVDAEGVEIPFGQRWGLAAPPDEAYERITCPERYQPLHDVADALLAHLLDEYECVAEEVPAAAHELRAVRLLATGRSHGIGIAWTDFPGVRADLGGEVDAAAPICGCDACDESLEQAAEQLSDSVLRAVAPGDADWPLRAR
;
A
#
# COMPACT_ATOMS: atom_id res chain seq x y z
N MET A 1 7.69 12.95 26.04
CA MET A 1 7.03 12.15 24.99
C MET A 1 7.27 12.90 23.71
N ALA A 2 8.12 12.38 22.82
CA ALA A 2 8.31 13.03 21.52
C ALA A 2 7.00 12.91 20.72
N GLU A 3 6.59 13.99 20.10
CA GLU A 3 5.45 14.00 19.17
C GLU A 3 5.84 13.17 17.95
N LEU A 4 5.00 12.22 17.53
CA LEU A 4 5.28 11.41 16.35
C LEU A 4 5.14 12.28 15.10
N PRO A 5 6.05 12.15 14.12
CA PRO A 5 5.92 12.86 12.86
C PRO A 5 4.62 12.45 12.16
N VAL A 6 3.85 13.43 11.70
CA VAL A 6 2.53 13.20 11.10
C VAL A 6 2.69 13.01 9.59
N PHE A 7 2.46 11.79 9.11
CA PHE A 7 2.36 11.50 7.69
C PHE A 7 1.18 12.24 7.07
N ARG A 8 1.40 12.83 5.90
CA ARG A 8 0.34 13.45 5.09
C ARG A 8 0.06 12.61 3.86
N MET A 9 -1.13 12.00 3.84
CA MET A 9 -1.62 11.27 2.70
C MET A 9 -1.68 12.18 1.45
N PRO A 10 -1.20 11.72 0.29
CA PRO A 10 -1.46 12.38 -0.99
C PRO A 10 -2.95 12.54 -1.26
N SER A 11 -3.31 13.51 -2.10
CA SER A 11 -4.71 13.65 -2.54
C SER A 11 -5.07 12.47 -3.43
N LEU A 12 -6.11 11.71 -3.05
CA LEU A 12 -6.60 10.56 -3.80
C LEU A 12 -7.85 10.93 -4.60
N PRO A 13 -8.05 10.35 -5.79
CA PRO A 13 -9.33 10.45 -6.49
C PRO A 13 -10.43 9.74 -5.69
N THR A 14 -11.64 10.30 -5.71
CA THR A 14 -12.81 9.72 -5.02
C THR A 14 -13.59 8.73 -5.89
N SER A 15 -13.30 8.71 -7.18
CA SER A 15 -13.96 7.90 -8.21
C SER A 15 -12.97 7.49 -9.29
N TRP A 16 -13.35 6.48 -10.06
CA TRP A 16 -12.64 6.00 -11.23
C TRP A 16 -13.63 5.77 -12.37
N VAL A 17 -13.13 5.66 -13.60
CA VAL A 17 -13.97 5.47 -14.79
C VAL A 17 -13.82 4.03 -15.27
N ASP A 18 -14.94 3.33 -15.47
CA ASP A 18 -14.92 1.97 -16.00
C ASP A 18 -14.67 1.92 -17.52
N ALA A 19 -14.59 0.71 -18.08
CA ALA A 19 -14.29 0.51 -19.50
C ALA A 19 -15.39 1.05 -20.43
N GLU A 20 -16.57 1.38 -19.90
CA GLU A 20 -17.75 1.88 -20.56
C GLU A 20 -17.86 3.41 -20.41
N GLY A 21 -16.92 4.04 -19.70
CA GLY A 21 -16.89 5.48 -19.48
C GLY A 21 -17.77 5.95 -18.32
N VAL A 22 -18.26 5.05 -17.48
CA VAL A 22 -19.09 5.36 -16.31
C VAL A 22 -18.21 5.69 -15.13
N GLU A 23 -18.47 6.83 -14.49
CA GLU A 23 -17.80 7.21 -13.25
C GLU A 23 -18.38 6.44 -12.06
N ILE A 24 -17.51 5.76 -11.33
CA ILE A 24 -17.82 4.90 -10.19
C ILE A 24 -17.07 5.40 -8.96
N PRO A 25 -17.76 5.79 -7.87
CA PRO A 25 -17.10 6.06 -6.60
C PRO A 25 -16.49 4.76 -6.04
N PHE A 26 -15.28 4.85 -5.50
CA PHE A 26 -14.60 3.70 -4.89
C PHE A 26 -15.44 3.07 -3.76
N GLY A 27 -15.53 1.74 -3.72
CA GLY A 27 -16.30 1.01 -2.70
C GLY A 27 -17.82 1.07 -2.88
N GLN A 28 -18.31 1.63 -3.99
CA GLN A 28 -19.73 1.88 -4.22
C GLN A 28 -20.24 1.30 -5.54
N ARG A 29 -19.43 0.52 -6.27
CA ARG A 29 -19.83 -0.05 -7.57
C ARG A 29 -21.16 -0.79 -7.55
N TRP A 30 -21.44 -1.49 -6.45
CA TRP A 30 -22.63 -2.34 -6.32
C TRP A 30 -23.74 -1.70 -5.46
N GLY A 31 -23.46 -0.59 -4.77
CA GLY A 31 -24.40 0.06 -3.86
C GLY A 31 -24.98 -0.93 -2.82
N LEU A 32 -26.30 -1.12 -2.84
CA LEU A 32 -26.99 -2.09 -1.97
C LEU A 32 -27.16 -3.48 -2.60
N ALA A 33 -26.81 -3.64 -3.88
CA ALA A 33 -26.87 -4.93 -4.56
C ALA A 33 -25.63 -5.75 -4.25
N ALA A 34 -25.77 -7.08 -4.29
CA ALA A 34 -24.61 -7.96 -4.28
C ALA A 34 -23.92 -7.91 -5.66
N PRO A 35 -22.58 -7.96 -5.71
CA PRO A 35 -21.87 -8.18 -6.96
C PRO A 35 -22.32 -9.52 -7.59
N PRO A 36 -22.44 -9.60 -8.92
CA PRO A 36 -22.69 -10.86 -9.60
C PRO A 36 -21.45 -11.78 -9.50
N ASP A 37 -21.65 -13.10 -9.58
CA ASP A 37 -20.59 -14.10 -9.34
C ASP A 37 -19.37 -13.88 -10.25
N GLU A 38 -19.59 -13.54 -11.53
CA GLU A 38 -18.51 -13.29 -12.49
C GLU A 38 -17.60 -12.12 -12.10
N ALA A 39 -18.06 -11.19 -11.25
CA ALA A 39 -17.25 -10.06 -10.80
C ALA A 39 -16.15 -10.48 -9.82
N TYR A 40 -16.28 -11.63 -9.15
CA TYR A 40 -15.24 -12.17 -8.27
C TYR A 40 -14.04 -12.74 -9.03
N GLU A 41 -14.24 -13.08 -10.31
CA GLU A 41 -13.23 -13.71 -11.17
C GLU A 41 -12.64 -12.72 -12.19
N ARG A 42 -13.09 -11.46 -12.17
CA ARG A 42 -12.74 -10.44 -13.16
C ARG A 42 -12.02 -9.26 -12.54
N ILE A 43 -11.11 -8.72 -13.34
CA ILE A 43 -10.38 -7.48 -13.09
C ILE A 43 -10.44 -6.70 -14.41
N THR A 44 -11.27 -5.66 -14.47
CA THR A 44 -11.49 -4.93 -15.74
C THR A 44 -10.65 -3.65 -15.85
N CYS A 45 -10.44 -2.95 -14.73
CA CYS A 45 -9.70 -1.67 -14.69
C CYS A 45 -8.71 -1.68 -13.51
N PRO A 46 -7.62 -2.46 -13.56
CA PRO A 46 -6.63 -2.52 -12.49
C PRO A 46 -5.98 -1.16 -12.21
N GLU A 47 -5.82 -0.32 -13.24
CA GLU A 47 -5.25 1.03 -13.17
C GLU A 47 -5.98 1.98 -12.22
N ARG A 48 -7.20 1.66 -11.78
CA ARG A 48 -7.90 2.42 -10.73
C ARG A 48 -7.12 2.49 -9.42
N TYR A 49 -6.22 1.54 -9.17
CA TYR A 49 -5.37 1.50 -7.98
C TYR A 49 -3.98 2.14 -8.18
N GLN A 50 -3.67 2.65 -9.38
CA GLN A 50 -2.42 3.35 -9.67
C GLN A 50 -2.01 4.42 -8.65
N PRO A 51 -2.92 5.22 -8.06
CA PRO A 51 -2.56 6.20 -7.04
C PRO A 51 -1.93 5.60 -5.76
N LEU A 52 -2.07 4.30 -5.51
CA LEU A 52 -1.39 3.64 -4.38
C LEU A 52 0.13 3.69 -4.51
N HIS A 53 0.65 3.72 -5.75
CA HIS A 53 2.07 3.92 -5.97
C HIS A 53 2.52 5.29 -5.48
N ASP A 54 1.72 6.35 -5.71
CA ASP A 54 2.01 7.70 -5.22
C ASP A 54 1.96 7.76 -3.68
N VAL A 55 1.05 7.00 -3.06
CA VAL A 55 0.99 6.84 -1.58
C VAL A 55 2.25 6.19 -1.06
N ALA A 56 2.70 5.08 -1.67
CA ALA A 56 3.92 4.42 -1.25
C ALA A 56 5.18 5.28 -1.46
N ASP A 57 5.21 6.08 -2.53
CA ASP A 57 6.30 7.04 -2.76
C ASP A 57 6.33 8.11 -1.67
N ALA A 58 5.17 8.65 -1.30
CA ALA A 58 5.05 9.62 -0.22
C ALA A 58 5.41 9.02 1.14
N LEU A 59 5.00 7.77 1.41
CA LEU A 59 5.39 7.04 2.63
C LEU A 59 6.90 6.84 2.68
N LEU A 60 7.52 6.35 1.60
CA LEU A 60 8.97 6.17 1.53
C LEU A 60 9.71 7.49 1.79
N ALA A 61 9.26 8.58 1.16
CA ALA A 61 9.85 9.90 1.36
C ALA A 61 9.71 10.39 2.82
N HIS A 62 8.53 10.23 3.41
CA HIS A 62 8.28 10.58 4.80
C HIS A 62 9.18 9.79 5.77
N LEU A 63 9.31 8.48 5.55
CA LEU A 63 10.17 7.64 6.39
C LEU A 63 11.63 8.07 6.32
N LEU A 64 12.14 8.38 5.12
CA LEU A 64 13.52 8.82 4.93
C LEU A 64 13.81 10.21 5.51
N ASP A 65 12.80 11.09 5.58
CA ASP A 65 12.95 12.46 6.11
C ASP A 65 12.87 12.48 7.65
N GLU A 66 11.95 11.69 8.22
CA GLU A 66 11.61 11.77 9.65
C GLU A 66 12.31 10.71 10.51
N TYR A 67 12.79 9.61 9.90
CA TYR A 67 13.45 8.52 10.60
C TYR A 67 14.89 8.38 10.14
N GLU A 68 15.79 8.06 11.08
CA GLU A 68 17.20 7.81 10.80
C GLU A 68 17.38 6.45 10.10
N CYS A 69 17.04 6.40 8.81
CA CYS A 69 17.04 5.19 8.00
C CYS A 69 17.59 5.45 6.59
N VAL A 70 17.91 4.36 5.89
CA VAL A 70 18.35 4.38 4.50
C VAL A 70 17.49 3.43 3.67
N ALA A 71 17.25 3.79 2.41
CA ALA A 71 16.58 2.94 1.44
C ALA A 71 17.62 2.26 0.54
N GLU A 72 17.48 0.95 0.35
CA GLU A 72 18.26 0.16 -0.59
C GLU A 72 17.31 -0.45 -1.62
N GLU A 73 17.61 -0.27 -2.91
CA GLU A 73 16.90 -0.99 -3.97
C GLU A 73 17.25 -2.48 -3.90
N VAL A 74 16.22 -3.32 -3.92
CA VAL A 74 16.39 -4.78 -3.92
C VAL A 74 15.81 -5.37 -5.20
N PRO A 75 16.26 -6.55 -5.64
CA PRO A 75 15.71 -7.20 -6.82
C PRO A 75 14.19 -7.38 -6.69
N ALA A 76 13.44 -6.86 -7.67
CA ALA A 76 12.00 -7.03 -7.75
C ALA A 76 11.64 -8.50 -8.02
N ALA A 77 10.67 -9.03 -7.28
CA ALA A 77 10.13 -10.36 -7.52
C ALA A 77 9.20 -10.39 -8.75
N ALA A 78 8.64 -11.57 -9.05
CA ALA A 78 7.60 -11.66 -10.08
C ALA A 78 6.43 -10.74 -9.72
N HIS A 79 5.91 -10.02 -10.72
CA HIS A 79 4.83 -9.04 -10.58
C HIS A 79 5.18 -7.78 -9.79
N GLU A 80 6.46 -7.58 -9.44
CA GLU A 80 6.94 -6.34 -8.86
C GLU A 80 7.67 -5.52 -9.93
N LEU A 81 7.34 -4.23 -10.00
CA LEU A 81 8.00 -3.26 -10.88
C LEU A 81 9.28 -2.73 -10.23
N ARG A 82 9.26 -2.55 -8.91
CA ARG A 82 10.41 -2.17 -8.09
C ARG A 82 10.17 -2.57 -6.64
N ALA A 83 11.26 -2.78 -5.92
CA ALA A 83 11.25 -3.07 -4.49
C ALA A 83 12.37 -2.33 -3.78
N VAL A 84 12.08 -1.86 -2.57
CA VAL A 84 13.01 -1.14 -1.70
C VAL A 84 12.97 -1.77 -0.32
N ARG A 85 14.13 -1.90 0.30
CA ARG A 85 14.27 -2.20 1.73
C ARG A 85 14.69 -0.94 2.47
N LEU A 86 13.90 -0.52 3.47
CA LEU A 86 14.30 0.52 4.42
C LEU A 86 15.00 -0.12 5.61
N LEU A 87 16.19 0.36 5.94
CA LEU A 87 17.00 -0.07 7.07
C LEU A 87 17.20 1.09 8.04
N ALA A 88 16.76 0.93 9.29
CA ALA A 88 17.10 1.89 10.34
C ALA A 88 18.60 1.86 10.68
N THR A 89 19.17 3.01 11.02
CA THR A 89 20.58 3.14 11.35
C THR A 89 20.96 2.27 12.55
N GLY A 90 22.04 1.52 12.39
CA GLY A 90 22.51 0.55 13.40
C GLY A 90 21.72 -0.76 13.43
N ARG A 91 20.81 -1.01 12.47
CA ARG A 91 20.06 -2.26 12.34
C ARG A 91 20.47 -3.02 11.08
N SER A 92 20.40 -4.35 11.15
CA SER A 92 20.67 -5.26 10.03
C SER A 92 19.39 -5.78 9.35
N HIS A 93 18.23 -5.37 9.84
CA HIS A 93 16.91 -5.77 9.36
C HIS A 93 16.03 -4.51 9.25
N GLY A 94 15.01 -4.59 8.40
CA GLY A 94 14.25 -3.44 7.96
C GLY A 94 12.81 -3.76 7.62
N ILE A 95 12.16 -2.88 6.86
CA ILE A 95 10.89 -3.17 6.18
C ILE A 95 11.11 -3.17 4.67
N GLY A 96 10.34 -3.97 3.95
CA GLY A 96 10.29 -3.97 2.48
C GLY A 96 9.06 -3.23 1.98
N ILE A 97 9.19 -2.49 0.88
CA ILE A 97 8.07 -1.92 0.12
C ILE A 97 8.28 -2.26 -1.35
N ALA A 98 7.29 -2.86 -1.99
CA ALA A 98 7.31 -3.23 -3.40
C ALA A 98 6.07 -2.69 -4.12
N TRP A 99 6.29 -2.16 -5.31
CA TRP A 99 5.26 -1.65 -6.22
C TRP A 99 4.99 -2.72 -7.27
N THR A 100 3.73 -3.04 -7.53
CA THR A 100 3.34 -4.20 -8.34
C THR A 100 2.82 -3.82 -9.74
N ASP A 101 2.82 -4.78 -10.66
CA ASP A 101 2.30 -4.61 -12.03
C ASP A 101 0.76 -4.62 -12.10
N PHE A 102 0.11 -5.27 -11.13
CA PHE A 102 -1.24 -4.96 -10.69
C PHE A 102 -1.13 -3.74 -9.75
N PRO A 103 -1.41 -2.52 -10.21
CA PRO A 103 -0.77 -1.31 -9.68
C PRO A 103 -1.20 -1.06 -8.23
N GLY A 104 -0.37 -1.56 -7.32
CA GLY A 104 -0.62 -1.76 -5.91
C GLY A 104 0.71 -1.86 -5.18
N VAL A 105 0.65 -2.05 -3.88
CA VAL A 105 1.81 -1.98 -3.01
C VAL A 105 1.78 -3.15 -2.05
N ARG A 106 2.92 -3.82 -1.91
CA ARG A 106 3.17 -4.79 -0.85
C ARG A 106 4.20 -4.23 0.11
N ALA A 107 3.98 -4.42 1.40
CA ALA A 107 4.93 -4.08 2.44
C ALA A 107 5.23 -5.29 3.32
N ASP A 108 6.49 -5.72 3.31
CA ASP A 108 6.99 -6.72 4.25
C ASP A 108 7.37 -6.00 5.54
N LEU A 109 6.54 -6.18 6.55
CA LEU A 109 6.68 -5.60 7.88
C LEU A 109 7.20 -6.62 8.92
N GLY A 110 7.72 -7.75 8.45
CA GLY A 110 8.23 -8.86 9.24
C GLY A 110 7.21 -9.68 10.03
N GLY A 111 5.94 -9.57 9.65
CA GLY A 111 4.87 -10.47 10.06
C GLY A 111 4.86 -11.78 9.26
N GLU A 112 3.87 -12.63 9.54
CA GLU A 112 3.63 -13.84 8.74
C GLU A 112 3.01 -13.51 7.37
N VAL A 113 2.31 -12.38 7.28
CA VAL A 113 1.61 -11.91 6.09
C VAL A 113 2.03 -10.47 5.83
N ASP A 114 2.35 -10.18 4.58
CA ASP A 114 2.66 -8.84 4.12
C ASP A 114 1.41 -7.95 4.20
N ALA A 115 1.60 -6.67 4.51
CA ALA A 115 0.56 -5.69 4.22
C ALA A 115 0.47 -5.51 2.70
N ALA A 116 -0.75 -5.36 2.17
CA ALA A 116 -0.98 -5.15 0.74
C ALA A 116 -2.09 -4.12 0.53
N ALA A 117 -1.95 -3.32 -0.52
CA ALA A 117 -2.97 -2.39 -0.98
C ALA A 117 -3.04 -2.42 -2.51
N PRO A 118 -4.22 -2.69 -3.11
CA PRO A 118 -5.40 -3.21 -2.43
C PRO A 118 -5.15 -4.64 -1.91
N ILE A 119 -5.97 -5.12 -0.97
CA ILE A 119 -5.99 -6.52 -0.55
C ILE A 119 -6.60 -7.39 -1.65
N CYS A 120 -7.63 -6.88 -2.33
CA CYS A 120 -8.27 -7.57 -3.45
C CYS A 120 -8.52 -6.65 -4.64
N GLY A 121 -8.10 -7.11 -5.82
CA GLY A 121 -8.24 -6.38 -7.08
C GLY A 121 -9.51 -6.66 -7.88
N CYS A 122 -10.31 -7.66 -7.49
CA CYS A 122 -11.45 -8.09 -8.30
C CYS A 122 -12.56 -7.03 -8.35
N ASP A 123 -13.36 -7.08 -9.41
CA ASP A 123 -14.45 -6.13 -9.65
C ASP A 123 -15.57 -6.27 -8.60
N ALA A 124 -15.73 -7.45 -7.99
CA ALA A 124 -16.71 -7.68 -6.93
C ALA A 124 -16.36 -6.97 -5.62
N CYS A 125 -15.09 -7.04 -5.20
CA CYS A 125 -14.65 -6.40 -3.97
C CYS A 125 -14.72 -4.89 -4.06
N ASP A 126 -14.40 -4.33 -5.23
CA ASP A 126 -14.38 -2.87 -5.47
C ASP A 126 -13.74 -2.11 -4.30
N GLU A 127 -12.59 -2.61 -3.82
CA GLU A 127 -12.00 -2.12 -2.59
C GLU A 127 -11.77 -0.61 -2.65
N SER A 128 -12.11 0.09 -1.57
CA SER A 128 -11.98 1.54 -1.51
C SER A 128 -10.51 1.96 -1.57
N LEU A 129 -10.17 2.86 -2.49
CA LEU A 129 -8.81 3.38 -2.64
C LEU A 129 -8.33 4.10 -1.38
N GLU A 130 -9.19 4.92 -0.77
CA GLU A 130 -8.89 5.65 0.46
C GLU A 130 -8.62 4.68 1.62
N GLN A 131 -9.50 3.71 1.83
CA GLN A 131 -9.35 2.74 2.92
C GLN A 131 -8.13 1.85 2.71
N ALA A 132 -7.83 1.44 1.47
CA ALA A 132 -6.63 0.67 1.14
C ALA A 132 -5.36 1.47 1.46
N ALA A 133 -5.31 2.75 1.06
CA ALA A 133 -4.19 3.65 1.32
C ALA A 133 -3.99 3.91 2.82
N GLU A 134 -5.06 4.16 3.56
CA GLU A 134 -5.04 4.37 5.01
C GLU A 134 -4.53 3.12 5.75
N GLN A 135 -5.06 1.94 5.42
CA GLN A 135 -4.65 0.69 6.06
C GLN A 135 -3.18 0.36 5.81
N LEU A 136 -2.69 0.57 4.58
CA LEU A 136 -1.28 0.42 4.25
C LEU A 136 -0.42 1.40 5.08
N SER A 137 -0.79 2.67 5.07
CA SER A 137 -0.04 3.73 5.75
C SER A 137 0.01 3.49 7.25
N ASP A 138 -1.11 3.17 7.89
CA ASP A 138 -1.18 2.87 9.32
C ASP A 138 -0.34 1.64 9.67
N SER A 139 -0.39 0.58 8.84
CA SER A 139 0.41 -0.63 9.05
C SER A 139 1.91 -0.34 9.00
N VAL A 140 2.36 0.41 7.98
CA VAL A 140 3.76 0.80 7.81
C VAL A 140 4.22 1.70 8.94
N LEU A 141 3.48 2.76 9.25
CA LEU A 141 3.81 3.72 10.31
C LEU A 141 3.84 3.06 11.69
N ARG A 142 2.91 2.15 11.97
CA ARG A 142 2.90 1.37 13.21
C ARG A 142 4.11 0.44 13.30
N ALA A 143 4.57 -0.13 12.20
CA ALA A 143 5.74 -1.01 12.18
C ALA A 143 7.07 -0.27 12.46
N VAL A 144 7.12 1.04 12.22
CA VAL A 144 8.32 1.87 12.44
C VAL A 144 8.20 2.82 13.64
N ALA A 145 7.04 2.88 14.29
CA ALA A 145 6.78 3.80 15.39
C ALA A 145 7.67 3.50 16.61
N PRO A 146 8.27 4.52 17.26
CA PRO A 146 9.08 4.32 18.46
C PRO A 146 8.24 3.78 19.65
N GLY A 147 8.55 2.56 20.10
CA GLY A 147 7.92 1.85 21.23
C GLY A 147 8.66 0.52 21.55
N ASP A 148 8.12 -0.34 22.43
CA ASP A 148 8.73 -1.65 22.80
C ASP A 148 8.95 -2.61 21.60
N ALA A 149 8.33 -2.32 20.45
CA ALA A 149 8.63 -2.95 19.18
C ALA A 149 9.62 -2.06 18.40
N ASP A 150 10.90 -2.45 18.42
CA ASP A 150 11.87 -1.99 17.44
C ASP A 150 11.37 -2.23 16.01
N TRP A 151 12.00 -1.56 15.03
CA TRP A 151 11.88 -1.91 13.61
C TRP A 151 11.94 -3.43 13.43
N PRO A 152 11.07 -4.00 12.56
CA PRO A 152 10.88 -5.43 12.52
C PRO A 152 12.20 -6.15 12.23
N LEU A 153 12.47 -7.17 13.04
CA LEU A 153 13.71 -7.96 12.95
C LEU A 153 13.72 -8.91 11.74
N ARG A 154 12.66 -8.91 10.91
CA ARG A 154 12.48 -9.87 9.83
C ARG A 154 11.77 -9.28 8.59
N ALA A 155 12.27 -8.28 7.89
CA ALA A 155 11.91 -8.18 6.47
C ALA A 155 12.75 -9.18 5.67
N ARG A 156 12.10 -10.11 4.98
CA ARG A 156 12.71 -11.14 4.13
C ARG A 156 13.40 -10.53 2.92
#